data_AF-A0A356QRK4-F1
#
_entry.id   AF-A0A356QRK4-F1
#
_cell.length_a   1.000
_cell.length_b   1.000
_cell.length_c   1.000
_cell.angle_alpha   90.00
_cell.angle_beta   90.00
_cell.angle_gamma   90.00
#
_symmetry.space_group_name_H-M   'P 1'
#
loop_
_entity.id
_entity.type
_entity.pdbx_description
1 polymer ?
#
loop_
_entity_poly.entity_id
_entity_poly.type
_entity_poly.pdbx_seq_one_letter_code
_entity_poly.pdbx_strand_id
1 'polypeptide(L)'
;FVAAIATSVSTKNLDWLALWWPWFILAGTWMPWLWRRCQCWWKAFRIVRSMRTGNRTVGQLAKALAKMPEADLAGQPLPIMARSDDRYELFAKFQGILQAVGYGGMIVIIDRLDEPHVINGSAERMKQIIWPIFDNKFLKSPGLGFKMLLPNELYRFIEREDESFNQRARLDKQNLIPSLEWSGETLYDIASMRLKAASVKEPPTTLAELFEPEVNQTRLIDGFRSVRVPRQLFKFLYRLLVAHCHAHTAENPSYKIPLERFDTELAVFRRDQDAFDRGLAPR
;
A
#
# COMPACT_ATOMS: atom_id res chain seq x y z
N PHE A 1 49.87 18.17 15.70
CA PHE A 1 50.23 16.96 16.47
C PHE A 1 50.91 15.91 15.59
N VAL A 2 50.28 15.40 14.50
CA VAL A 2 50.91 14.42 13.59
C VAL A 2 52.23 14.91 12.99
N ALA A 3 52.29 16.18 12.54
CA ALA A 3 53.53 16.78 12.06
C ALA A 3 54.62 16.91 13.14
N ALA A 4 54.23 17.14 14.40
CA ALA A 4 55.16 17.23 15.54
C ALA A 4 55.69 15.85 15.98
N ILE A 5 54.86 14.80 15.86
CA ILE A 5 55.28 13.41 16.03
C ILE A 5 56.22 12.99 14.90
N ALA A 6 55.89 13.32 13.65
CA ALA A 6 56.73 12.98 12.50
C ALA A 6 58.11 13.64 12.56
N THR A 7 58.18 14.92 12.96
CA THR A 7 59.47 15.60 13.17
C THR A 7 60.25 15.03 14.35
N SER A 8 59.58 14.66 15.45
CA SER A 8 60.23 14.07 16.63
C SER A 8 60.77 12.67 16.42
N VAL A 9 60.07 11.86 15.62
CA VAL A 9 60.55 10.55 15.19
C VAL A 9 61.78 10.70 14.29
N SER A 10 61.79 11.73 13.43
CA SER A 10 62.96 12.05 12.58
C SER A 10 64.16 12.58 13.37
N THR A 11 63.95 13.27 14.49
CA THR A 11 65.03 13.81 15.34
C THR A 11 65.39 12.91 16.52
N LYS A 12 64.78 11.71 16.64
CA LYS A 12 64.95 10.74 17.74
C LYS A 12 64.73 11.32 19.14
N ASN A 13 63.98 12.41 19.27
CA ASN A 13 63.72 13.04 20.56
C ASN A 13 62.22 12.93 20.89
N LEU A 14 61.87 11.92 21.68
CA LEU A 14 60.49 11.57 22.06
C LEU A 14 60.16 11.94 23.52
N ASP A 15 61.09 12.57 24.23
CA ASP A 15 60.96 12.86 25.68
C ASP A 15 59.79 13.81 25.97
N TRP A 16 59.41 14.65 25.01
CA TRP A 16 58.28 15.56 25.16
C TRP A 16 56.92 14.85 25.15
N LEU A 17 56.80 13.61 24.65
CA LEU A 17 55.57 12.82 24.74
C LEU A 17 55.29 12.30 26.15
N ALA A 18 56.32 12.23 27.01
CA ALA A 18 56.18 11.89 28.43
C ALA A 18 55.67 13.09 29.27
N LEU A 19 55.73 14.31 28.73
CA LEU A 19 55.12 15.48 29.35
C LEU A 19 53.60 15.45 29.15
N TRP A 20 52.86 15.98 30.11
CA TRP A 20 51.40 15.98 30.13
C TRP A 20 50.77 17.01 29.19
N TRP A 21 51.44 18.15 28.93
CA TRP A 21 50.91 19.28 28.16
C TRP A 21 50.55 18.98 26.68
N PRO A 22 51.27 18.14 25.91
CA PRO A 22 50.91 17.86 24.52
C PRO A 22 49.63 17.04 24.41
N TRP A 23 49.36 16.18 25.40
CA TRP A 23 48.11 15.44 25.53
C TRP A 23 46.94 16.36 25.85
N PHE A 24 47.15 17.41 26.65
CA PHE A 24 46.12 18.45 26.88
C PHE A 24 45.80 19.27 25.63
N ILE A 25 46.81 19.62 24.82
CA ILE A 25 46.58 20.33 23.54
C ILE A 25 45.88 19.42 22.53
N LEU A 26 46.27 18.15 22.45
CA LEU A 26 45.58 17.16 21.63
C LEU A 26 44.11 17.01 22.07
N ALA A 27 43.89 16.81 23.36
CA ALA A 27 42.56 16.70 23.93
C ALA A 27 41.73 17.94 23.63
N GLY A 28 42.25 19.15 23.89
CA GLY A 28 41.56 20.41 23.64
C GLY A 28 41.21 20.66 22.17
N THR A 29 42.08 20.26 21.24
CA THR A 29 41.82 20.40 19.80
C THR A 29 40.80 19.40 19.27
N TRP A 30 40.75 18.18 19.83
CA TRP A 30 39.81 17.14 19.41
C TRP A 30 38.50 17.19 20.20
N MET A 31 38.47 17.82 21.38
CA MET A 31 37.32 17.89 22.28
C MET A 31 36.06 18.39 21.57
N PRO A 32 36.05 19.51 20.82
CA PRO A 32 34.83 20.02 20.18
C PRO A 32 34.30 19.07 19.10
N TRP A 33 35.20 18.45 18.33
CA TRP A 33 34.84 17.48 17.30
C TRP A 33 34.25 16.20 17.90
N LEU A 34 34.92 15.66 18.94
CA LEU A 34 34.48 14.46 19.63
C LEU A 34 33.14 14.70 20.33
N TRP A 35 33.00 15.86 20.99
CA TRP A 35 31.77 16.30 21.64
C TRP A 35 30.61 16.38 20.65
N ARG A 36 30.79 17.08 19.52
CA ARG A 36 29.77 17.14 18.46
C ARG A 36 29.42 15.76 17.92
N ARG A 37 30.41 14.88 17.74
CA ARG A 37 30.19 13.51 17.27
C ARG A 37 29.36 12.70 18.26
N CYS A 38 29.67 12.79 19.55
CA CYS A 38 28.92 12.16 20.63
C CYS A 38 27.48 12.69 20.71
N GLN A 39 27.29 14.02 20.62
CA GLN A 39 25.96 14.62 20.60
C GLN A 39 25.13 14.16 19.39
N CYS A 40 25.69 14.16 18.18
CA CYS A 40 25.00 13.67 16.98
C CYS A 40 24.66 12.18 17.10
N TRP A 41 25.54 11.38 17.67
CA TRP A 41 25.30 9.96 17.91
C TRP A 41 24.18 9.74 18.93
N TRP A 42 24.18 10.49 20.03
CA TRP A 42 23.11 10.42 21.04
C TRP A 42 21.76 10.87 20.46
N LYS A 43 21.72 11.98 19.72
CA LYS A 43 20.52 12.45 19.02
C LYS A 43 20.01 11.39 18.04
N ALA A 44 20.89 10.82 17.22
CA ALA A 44 20.54 9.75 16.29
C ALA A 44 20.02 8.50 16.99
N PHE A 45 20.63 8.10 18.11
CA PHE A 45 20.19 6.96 18.91
C PHE A 45 18.77 7.18 19.46
N ARG A 46 18.50 8.38 20.01
CA ARG A 46 17.15 8.72 20.49
C ARG A 46 16.12 8.71 19.36
N ILE A 47 16.45 9.26 18.20
CA ILE A 47 15.56 9.28 17.03
C ILE A 47 15.27 7.86 16.51
N VAL A 48 16.28 7.00 16.38
CA VAL A 48 16.06 5.62 15.94
C VAL A 48 15.22 4.85 16.94
N ARG A 49 15.40 5.10 18.24
CA ARG A 49 14.60 4.45 19.30
C ARG A 49 13.14 4.94 19.35
N SER A 50 12.87 6.19 18.97
CA SER A 50 11.53 6.79 18.98
C SER A 50 10.76 6.56 17.67
N MET A 51 11.45 6.29 16.56
CA MET A 51 10.83 5.91 15.29
C MET A 51 10.30 4.48 15.37
N ARG A 52 9.01 4.29 15.07
CA ARG A 52 8.38 2.96 15.03
C ARG A 52 8.79 2.18 13.79
N THR A 53 9.00 2.88 12.69
CA THR A 53 9.41 2.34 11.40
C THR A 53 10.57 3.18 10.87
N GLY A 54 11.62 2.52 10.39
CA GLY A 54 12.79 3.20 9.86
C GLY A 54 13.80 2.21 9.30
N ASN A 55 14.34 2.53 8.12
CA ASN A 55 15.33 1.70 7.44
C ASN A 55 16.78 2.19 7.69
N ARG A 56 16.96 3.23 8.51
CA ARG A 56 18.28 3.85 8.75
C ARG A 56 18.85 3.42 10.08
N THR A 57 20.13 3.05 10.06
CA THR A 57 20.89 2.73 11.27
C THR A 57 21.30 4.00 12.02
N VAL A 58 21.56 3.88 13.32
CA VAL A 58 22.07 4.99 14.16
C VAL A 58 23.31 5.62 13.55
N GLY A 59 24.23 4.81 12.99
CA GLY A 59 25.45 5.30 12.36
C GLY A 59 25.20 6.13 11.10
N GLN A 60 24.24 5.73 10.25
CA GLN A 60 23.86 6.49 9.05
C GLN A 60 23.24 7.84 9.44
N LEU A 61 22.32 7.84 10.42
CA LEU A 61 21.67 9.05 10.87
C LEU A 61 22.65 10.00 11.59
N ALA A 62 23.54 9.49 12.43
CA ALA A 62 24.57 10.28 13.10
C ALA A 62 25.53 10.94 12.10
N LYS A 63 25.89 10.23 11.01
CA LYS A 63 26.68 10.81 9.91
C LYS A 63 25.92 11.93 9.18
N ALA A 64 24.62 11.75 8.94
CA ALA A 64 23.80 12.79 8.30
C ALA A 64 23.66 14.04 9.19
N LEU A 65 23.37 13.86 10.48
CA LEU A 65 23.27 14.96 11.45
C LEU A 65 24.61 15.70 11.60
N ALA A 66 25.73 14.98 11.58
CA ALA A 66 27.06 15.61 11.69
C ALA A 66 27.42 16.50 10.49
N LYS A 67 26.80 16.28 9.31
CA LYS A 67 27.01 17.11 8.11
C LYS A 67 26.20 18.40 8.14
N MET A 68 25.16 18.49 8.96
CA MET A 68 24.32 19.68 9.07
C MET A 68 24.89 20.68 10.09
N PRO A 69 24.90 21.99 9.80
CA PRO A 69 25.21 23.03 10.77
C PRO A 69 24.29 22.96 12.00
N GLU A 70 24.80 23.34 13.16
CA GLU A 70 24.02 23.29 14.40
C GLU A 70 22.86 24.31 14.41
N ALA A 71 23.08 25.48 13.81
CA ALA A 71 22.04 26.50 13.63
C ALA A 71 20.84 25.94 12.85
N ASP A 72 21.10 25.22 11.75
CA ASP A 72 20.05 24.61 10.92
C ASP A 72 19.32 23.49 11.64
N LEU A 73 19.96 22.81 12.61
CA LEU A 73 19.40 21.72 13.39
C LEU A 73 18.59 22.20 14.61
N ALA A 74 18.92 23.34 15.20
CA ALA A 74 18.33 23.82 16.45
C ALA A 74 16.81 24.06 16.36
N GLY A 75 16.32 24.44 15.18
CA GLY A 75 14.89 24.65 14.91
C GLY A 75 14.21 23.51 14.16
N GLN A 76 14.84 22.32 14.05
CA GLN A 76 14.23 21.19 13.36
C GLN A 76 13.35 20.37 14.31
N PRO A 77 12.15 19.96 13.87
CA PRO A 77 11.28 19.06 14.60
C PRO A 77 11.83 17.63 14.51
N LEU A 78 12.95 17.39 15.20
CA LEU A 78 13.56 16.07 15.27
C LEU A 78 12.66 15.18 16.16
N PRO A 79 12.27 13.97 15.70
CA PRO A 79 11.35 13.12 16.44
C PRO A 79 12.12 12.42 17.57
N ILE A 80 12.60 13.17 18.56
CA ILE A 80 13.40 12.68 19.69
C ILE A 80 12.48 12.12 20.78
N MET A 81 11.24 12.60 20.82
CA MET A 81 10.19 12.16 21.73
C MET A 81 9.11 11.43 20.95
N ALA A 82 8.29 10.62 21.63
CA ALA A 82 7.16 9.92 21.02
C ALA A 82 5.96 10.86 20.78
N ARG A 83 6.20 11.99 20.11
CA ARG A 83 5.17 12.98 19.73
C ARG A 83 4.87 12.84 18.23
N SER A 84 3.60 13.06 17.87
CA SER A 84 3.15 12.96 16.47
C SER A 84 3.36 14.28 15.70
N ASP A 85 3.34 15.43 16.37
CA ASP A 85 3.41 16.74 15.70
C ASP A 85 4.73 16.97 14.97
N ASP A 86 5.87 16.56 15.55
CA ASP A 86 7.18 16.64 14.92
C ASP A 86 7.20 15.96 13.53
N ARG A 87 6.44 14.86 13.39
CA ARG A 87 6.37 14.08 12.14
C ARG A 87 5.57 14.81 11.07
N TYR A 88 4.49 15.49 11.46
CA TYR A 88 3.70 16.31 10.54
C TYR A 88 4.51 17.50 10.04
N GLU A 89 5.30 18.13 10.89
CA GLU A 89 6.17 19.24 10.47
C GLU A 89 7.30 18.76 9.54
N LEU A 90 7.94 17.62 9.85
CA LEU A 90 8.93 17.03 8.94
C LEU A 90 8.31 16.65 7.59
N PHE A 91 7.08 16.13 7.60
CA PHE A 91 6.36 15.82 6.37
C PHE A 91 6.06 17.08 5.56
N ALA A 92 5.61 18.16 6.20
CA ALA A 92 5.40 19.45 5.54
C ALA A 92 6.70 20.01 4.94
N LYS A 93 7.84 19.88 5.64
CA LYS A 93 9.16 20.25 5.10
C LYS A 93 9.54 19.41 3.89
N PHE A 94 9.28 18.10 3.93
CA PHE A 94 9.49 17.23 2.78
C PHE A 94 8.62 17.61 1.59
N GLN A 95 7.34 17.95 1.81
CA GLN A 95 6.47 18.48 0.75
C GLN A 95 6.99 19.80 0.18
N GLY A 96 7.53 20.69 1.02
CA GLY A 96 8.18 21.92 0.57
C GLY A 96 9.40 21.66 -0.34
N ILE A 97 10.20 20.64 -0.04
CA ILE A 97 11.30 20.20 -0.91
C ILE A 97 10.74 19.67 -2.24
N LEU A 98 9.71 18.83 -2.22
CA LEU A 98 9.08 18.31 -3.43
C LEU A 98 8.51 19.44 -4.31
N GLN A 99 7.89 20.44 -3.69
CA GLN A 99 7.36 21.61 -4.39
C GLN A 99 8.46 22.44 -5.02
N ALA A 100 9.58 22.66 -4.32
CA ALA A 100 10.74 23.36 -4.86
C ALA A 100 11.37 22.64 -6.07
N VAL A 101 11.24 21.31 -6.14
CA VAL A 101 11.68 20.49 -7.29
C VAL A 101 10.66 20.51 -8.44
N GLY A 102 9.42 20.98 -8.20
CA GLY A 102 8.37 21.10 -9.21
C GLY A 102 7.19 20.13 -9.05
N TYR A 103 7.15 19.34 -7.97
CA TYR A 103 6.01 18.45 -7.69
C TYR A 103 4.94 19.20 -6.88
N GLY A 104 3.76 19.41 -7.47
CA GLY A 104 2.65 20.13 -6.83
C GLY A 104 1.93 19.38 -5.70
N GLY A 105 2.16 18.07 -5.57
CA GLY A 105 1.54 17.24 -4.54
C GLY A 105 1.86 15.76 -4.71
N MET A 106 1.28 14.94 -3.83
CA MET A 106 1.45 13.49 -3.78
C MET A 106 0.10 12.80 -3.71
N ILE A 107 -0.07 11.71 -4.46
CA ILE A 107 -1.22 10.80 -4.32
C ILE A 107 -0.68 9.46 -3.83
N VAL A 108 -1.21 9.00 -2.70
CA VAL A 108 -0.91 7.69 -2.11
C VAL A 108 -2.05 6.75 -2.45
N ILE A 109 -1.74 5.74 -3.25
CA ILE A 109 -2.66 4.66 -3.58
C ILE A 109 -2.35 3.49 -2.66
N ILE A 110 -3.34 3.05 -1.90
CA ILE A 110 -3.28 1.83 -1.10
C ILE A 110 -4.20 0.84 -1.79
N ASP A 111 -3.63 -0.14 -2.48
CA ASP A 111 -4.36 -1.25 -3.09
C ASP A 111 -3.93 -2.54 -2.41
N ARG A 112 -4.89 -3.45 -2.20
CA ARG A 112 -4.70 -4.78 -1.61
C ARG A 112 -3.74 -4.81 -0.42
N LEU A 113 -4.31 -4.63 0.77
CA LEU A 113 -3.59 -4.77 2.02
C LEU A 113 -3.38 -6.26 2.38
N ASP A 114 -2.71 -7.03 1.52
CA ASP A 114 -2.66 -8.50 1.59
C ASP A 114 -1.25 -9.11 1.63
N GLU A 115 -0.24 -8.39 2.14
CA GLU A 115 1.12 -8.92 2.28
C GLU A 115 1.14 -10.32 2.95
N PRO A 116 1.53 -11.39 2.21
CA PRO A 116 1.35 -12.77 2.68
C PRO A 116 2.05 -13.07 4.01
N HIS A 117 3.23 -12.49 4.22
CA HIS A 117 4.07 -12.77 5.39
C HIS A 117 3.66 -12.01 6.65
N VAL A 118 3.05 -10.82 6.50
CA VAL A 118 2.76 -9.92 7.63
C VAL A 118 1.28 -9.97 7.98
N ILE A 119 0.42 -9.87 6.96
CA ILE A 119 -1.03 -9.75 7.14
C ILE A 119 -1.68 -11.13 7.10
N ASN A 120 -1.27 -11.98 6.14
CA ASN A 120 -1.81 -13.33 5.95
C ASN A 120 -3.35 -13.36 5.91
N GLY A 121 -3.97 -12.36 5.30
CA GLY A 121 -5.43 -12.20 5.23
C GLY A 121 -6.15 -11.90 6.55
N SER A 122 -5.44 -11.66 7.65
CA SER A 122 -6.06 -11.34 8.95
C SER A 122 -6.55 -9.90 8.99
N ALA A 123 -7.87 -9.70 9.05
CA ALA A 123 -8.49 -8.37 9.12
C ALA A 123 -8.06 -7.55 10.35
N GLU A 124 -7.74 -8.20 11.47
CA GLU A 124 -7.21 -7.53 12.66
C GLU A 124 -5.81 -6.93 12.43
N ARG A 125 -4.95 -7.64 11.68
CA ARG A 125 -3.62 -7.10 11.32
C ARG A 125 -3.75 -5.99 10.29
N MET A 126 -4.69 -6.13 9.36
CA MET A 126 -5.01 -5.07 8.41
C MET A 126 -5.45 -3.78 9.12
N LYS A 127 -6.32 -3.93 10.13
CA LYS A 127 -6.79 -2.84 11.00
C LYS A 127 -5.63 -2.09 11.64
N GLN A 128 -4.63 -2.79 12.18
CA GLN A 128 -3.47 -2.17 12.84
C GLN A 128 -2.66 -1.24 11.93
N ILE A 129 -2.63 -1.50 10.62
CA ILE A 129 -1.89 -0.70 9.64
C ILE A 129 -2.71 0.52 9.21
N ILE A 130 -4.00 0.31 8.93
CA ILE A 130 -4.86 1.34 8.32
C ILE A 130 -5.39 2.36 9.35
N TRP A 131 -5.72 1.93 10.57
CA TRP A 131 -6.36 2.82 11.55
C TRP A 131 -5.58 4.09 11.87
N PRO A 132 -4.23 4.05 12.01
CA PRO A 132 -3.44 5.26 12.18
C PRO A 132 -3.53 6.25 11.01
N ILE A 133 -3.82 5.76 9.79
CA ILE A 133 -3.94 6.58 8.57
C ILE A 133 -5.26 7.36 8.55
N PHE A 134 -6.31 6.81 9.18
CA PHE A 134 -7.63 7.45 9.21
C PHE A 134 -7.70 8.72 10.06
N ASP A 135 -6.61 9.20 10.65
CA ASP A 135 -6.59 10.51 11.31
C ASP A 135 -6.92 11.63 10.31
N ASN A 136 -7.96 12.41 10.59
CA ASN A 136 -8.38 13.53 9.74
C ASN A 136 -7.26 14.57 9.55
N LYS A 137 -6.42 14.80 10.57
CA LYS A 137 -5.26 15.70 10.44
C LYS A 137 -4.30 15.22 9.34
N PHE A 138 -4.16 13.91 9.18
CA PHE A 138 -3.32 13.31 8.14
C PHE A 138 -4.02 13.29 6.79
N LEU A 139 -5.29 12.86 6.73
CA LEU A 139 -6.07 12.78 5.49
C LEU A 139 -6.29 14.13 4.81
N LYS A 140 -6.33 15.23 5.58
CA LYS A 140 -6.48 16.60 5.06
C LYS A 140 -5.18 17.38 5.00
N SER A 141 -4.04 16.70 5.03
CA SER A 141 -2.74 17.36 4.85
C SER A 141 -2.68 18.02 3.46
N PRO A 142 -2.30 19.31 3.35
CA PRO A 142 -2.23 19.99 2.06
C PRO A 142 -1.30 19.29 1.08
N GLY A 143 -1.67 19.21 -0.20
CA GLY A 143 -0.83 18.60 -1.23
C GLY A 143 -0.68 17.07 -1.12
N LEU A 144 -1.53 16.41 -0.32
CA LEU A 144 -1.59 14.96 -0.18
C LEU A 144 -3.00 14.44 -0.49
N GLY A 145 -3.09 13.46 -1.38
CA GLY A 145 -4.33 12.75 -1.69
C GLY A 145 -4.21 11.27 -1.35
N PHE A 146 -5.28 10.68 -0.82
CA PHE A 146 -5.36 9.25 -0.56
C PHE A 146 -6.42 8.61 -1.44
N LYS A 147 -6.05 7.50 -2.10
CA LYS A 147 -6.99 6.59 -2.75
C LYS A 147 -6.79 5.20 -2.16
N MET A 148 -7.70 4.81 -1.27
CA MET A 148 -7.59 3.58 -0.50
C MET A 148 -8.63 2.58 -1.00
N LEU A 149 -8.17 1.53 -1.68
CA LEU A 149 -8.97 0.39 -2.11
C LEU A 149 -8.82 -0.72 -1.06
N LEU A 150 -9.54 -0.54 0.04
CA LEU A 150 -9.43 -1.39 1.22
C LEU A 150 -10.30 -2.65 1.09
N PRO A 151 -9.88 -3.78 1.69
CA PRO A 151 -10.71 -4.97 1.76
C PRO A 151 -12.04 -4.72 2.49
N ASN A 152 -13.13 -5.31 1.97
CA ASN A 152 -14.49 -5.08 2.47
C ASN A 152 -14.68 -5.55 3.93
N GLU A 153 -13.86 -6.49 4.40
CA GLU A 153 -13.88 -6.99 5.77
C GLU A 153 -13.60 -5.88 6.78
N LEU A 154 -12.79 -4.88 6.41
CA LEU A 154 -12.46 -3.74 7.26
C LEU A 154 -13.66 -2.83 7.53
N TYR A 155 -14.64 -2.79 6.61
CA TYR A 155 -15.80 -1.93 6.76
C TYR A 155 -16.60 -2.27 8.04
N ARG A 156 -16.74 -3.57 8.35
CA ARG A 156 -17.39 -4.04 9.59
C ARG A 156 -16.66 -3.59 10.85
N PHE A 157 -15.33 -3.45 10.78
CA PHE A 157 -14.56 -2.94 11.92
C PHE A 157 -14.82 -1.45 12.10
N ILE A 158 -14.90 -0.67 11.02
CA ILE A 158 -15.22 0.77 11.07
C ILE A 158 -16.59 1.01 11.69
N GLU A 159 -17.62 0.24 11.30
CA GLU A 159 -18.98 0.40 11.85
C GLU A 159 -19.07 0.10 13.36
N ARG A 160 -18.15 -0.74 13.87
CA ARG A 160 -18.10 -1.15 15.29
C ARG A 160 -17.15 -0.30 16.13
N GLU A 161 -16.51 0.71 15.55
CA GLU A 161 -15.57 1.56 16.28
C GLU A 161 -16.24 2.49 17.28
N ASP A 162 -15.45 2.90 18.28
CA ASP A 162 -15.87 3.82 19.31
C ASP A 162 -16.10 5.24 18.78
N GLU A 163 -16.92 6.01 19.50
CA GLU A 163 -17.17 7.41 19.19
C GLU A 163 -15.86 8.23 19.10
N SER A 164 -14.87 7.92 19.95
CA SER A 164 -13.57 8.57 19.95
C SER A 164 -12.78 8.40 18.64
N PHE A 165 -12.96 7.27 17.94
CA PHE A 165 -12.37 7.04 16.63
C PHE A 165 -13.16 7.82 15.58
N ASN A 166 -14.49 7.73 15.59
CA ASN A 166 -15.35 8.40 14.61
C ASN A 166 -15.16 9.93 14.62
N GLN A 167 -15.02 10.54 15.80
CA GLN A 167 -14.74 11.97 15.95
C GLN A 167 -13.36 12.37 15.39
N ARG A 168 -12.33 11.52 15.54
CA ARG A 168 -10.99 11.79 15.02
C ARG A 168 -10.89 11.56 13.52
N ALA A 169 -11.46 10.47 13.04
CA ALA A 169 -11.34 10.09 11.63
C ALA A 169 -12.26 10.88 10.72
N ARG A 170 -13.46 11.23 11.21
CA ARG A 170 -14.49 11.98 10.49
C ARG A 170 -14.70 11.46 9.07
N LEU A 171 -14.83 10.15 8.94
CA LEU A 171 -15.02 9.46 7.66
C LEU A 171 -16.30 9.92 6.95
N ASP A 172 -17.29 10.39 7.71
CA ASP A 172 -18.50 11.07 7.23
C ASP A 172 -18.21 12.31 6.38
N LYS A 173 -17.10 13.00 6.65
CA LYS A 173 -16.64 14.19 5.90
C LYS A 173 -15.64 13.85 4.81
N GLN A 174 -15.38 12.58 4.59
CA GLN A 174 -14.51 12.08 3.52
C GLN A 174 -15.37 11.43 2.43
N ASN A 175 -14.81 11.26 1.24
CA ASN A 175 -15.47 10.56 0.14
C ASN A 175 -15.37 9.03 0.34
N LEU A 176 -15.89 8.52 1.46
CA LEU A 176 -15.92 7.09 1.75
C LEU A 176 -17.00 6.40 0.90
N ILE A 177 -16.61 5.36 0.18
CA ILE A 177 -17.52 4.46 -0.52
C ILE A 177 -17.54 3.15 0.28
N PRO A 178 -18.68 2.77 0.90
CA PRO A 178 -18.77 1.60 1.77
C PRO A 178 -18.37 0.29 1.09
N SER A 179 -18.94 0.03 -0.08
CA SER A 179 -18.63 -1.14 -0.89
C SER A 179 -18.58 -0.77 -2.37
N LEU A 180 -17.68 -1.41 -3.11
CA LEU A 180 -17.62 -1.37 -4.56
C LEU A 180 -18.19 -2.68 -5.08
N GLU A 181 -19.48 -2.68 -5.41
CA GLU A 181 -20.19 -3.85 -5.91
C GLU A 181 -20.37 -3.78 -7.43
N TRP A 182 -20.26 -4.91 -8.10
CA TRP A 182 -20.57 -5.03 -9.52
C TRP A 182 -22.03 -5.45 -9.67
N SER A 183 -22.82 -4.62 -10.33
CA SER A 183 -24.21 -4.97 -10.66
C SER A 183 -24.26 -5.98 -11.81
N GLY A 184 -25.38 -6.70 -11.96
CA GLY A 184 -25.55 -7.63 -13.08
C GLY A 184 -25.48 -6.94 -14.45
N GLU A 185 -25.97 -5.70 -14.51
CA GLU A 185 -25.97 -4.84 -15.69
C GLU A 185 -24.55 -4.43 -16.07
N THR A 186 -23.74 -3.95 -15.11
CA THR A 186 -22.34 -3.60 -15.37
C THR A 186 -21.50 -4.82 -15.78
N LEU A 187 -21.79 -5.99 -15.20
CA LEU A 187 -21.18 -7.25 -15.59
C LEU A 187 -21.57 -7.66 -17.02
N TYR A 188 -22.85 -7.53 -17.37
CA TYR A 188 -23.33 -7.76 -18.74
C TYR A 188 -22.66 -6.81 -19.74
N ASP A 189 -22.53 -5.54 -19.40
CA ASP A 189 -21.89 -4.53 -20.25
C ASP A 189 -20.41 -4.86 -20.47
N ILE A 190 -19.66 -5.20 -19.42
CA ILE A 190 -18.24 -5.59 -19.56
C ILE A 190 -18.08 -6.84 -20.43
N ALA A 191 -18.91 -7.87 -20.24
CA ALA A 191 -18.88 -9.06 -21.07
C ALA A 191 -19.20 -8.74 -22.53
N SER A 192 -20.24 -7.93 -22.76
CA SER A 192 -20.64 -7.48 -24.09
C SER A 192 -19.55 -6.64 -24.76
N MET A 193 -18.90 -5.72 -24.04
CA MET A 193 -17.79 -4.92 -24.55
C MET A 193 -16.61 -5.79 -24.98
N ARG A 194 -16.27 -6.82 -24.20
CA ARG A 194 -15.20 -7.76 -24.56
C ARG A 194 -15.55 -8.59 -25.80
N LEU A 195 -16.78 -9.07 -25.91
CA LEU A 195 -17.22 -9.81 -27.08
C LEU A 195 -17.19 -8.93 -28.34
N LYS A 196 -17.69 -7.69 -28.23
CA LYS A 196 -17.65 -6.71 -29.32
C LYS A 196 -16.22 -6.42 -29.77
N ALA A 197 -15.29 -6.25 -28.82
CA ALA A 197 -13.88 -6.02 -29.13
C ALA A 197 -13.18 -7.21 -29.79
N ALA A 198 -13.68 -8.44 -29.57
CA ALA A 198 -13.16 -9.66 -30.19
C ALA A 198 -13.94 -10.08 -31.46
N SER A 199 -15.04 -9.40 -31.79
CA SER A 199 -15.86 -9.75 -32.94
C SER A 199 -15.20 -9.30 -34.24
N VAL A 200 -15.14 -10.20 -35.21
CA VAL A 200 -14.64 -9.93 -36.57
C VAL A 200 -15.78 -9.50 -37.51
N LYS A 201 -17.03 -9.61 -37.05
CA LYS A 201 -18.24 -9.36 -37.84
C LYS A 201 -18.70 -7.90 -37.71
N GLU A 202 -19.25 -7.35 -38.79
CA GLU A 202 -19.99 -6.08 -38.77
C GLU A 202 -21.49 -6.33 -39.05
N PRO A 203 -22.42 -5.90 -38.17
CA PRO A 203 -22.19 -5.33 -36.85
C PRO A 203 -21.61 -6.36 -35.85
N PRO A 204 -20.93 -5.90 -34.78
CA PRO A 204 -20.32 -6.78 -33.79
C PRO A 204 -21.33 -7.71 -33.12
N THR A 205 -20.95 -8.97 -32.95
CA THR A 205 -21.75 -10.00 -32.27
C THR A 205 -22.15 -9.52 -30.86
N THR A 206 -23.44 -9.60 -30.56
CA THR A 206 -23.96 -9.31 -29.22
C THR A 206 -23.87 -10.54 -28.30
N LEU A 207 -23.82 -10.31 -26.98
CA LEU A 207 -23.70 -11.41 -26.02
C LEU A 207 -24.89 -12.37 -26.09
N ALA A 208 -26.09 -11.84 -26.32
CA ALA A 208 -27.31 -12.62 -26.47
C ALA A 208 -27.29 -13.57 -27.69
N GLU A 209 -26.52 -13.26 -28.75
CA GLU A 209 -26.41 -14.14 -29.93
C GLU A 209 -25.73 -15.48 -29.65
N LEU A 210 -24.92 -15.57 -28.58
CA LEU A 210 -24.29 -16.82 -28.15
C LEU A 210 -25.28 -17.81 -27.51
N PHE A 211 -26.48 -17.35 -27.17
CA PHE A 211 -27.48 -18.13 -26.45
C PHE A 211 -28.74 -18.37 -27.30
N GLU A 212 -29.50 -19.37 -26.91
CA GLU A 212 -30.85 -19.58 -27.43
C GLU A 212 -31.82 -18.50 -26.93
N PRO A 213 -32.93 -18.24 -27.67
CA PRO A 213 -33.87 -17.16 -27.33
C PRO A 213 -34.48 -17.24 -25.92
N GLU A 214 -34.53 -18.45 -25.34
CA GLU A 214 -34.99 -18.69 -23.98
C GLU A 214 -34.09 -18.01 -22.92
N VAL A 215 -32.80 -17.86 -23.21
CA VAL A 215 -31.85 -17.12 -22.35
C VAL A 215 -31.88 -15.64 -22.75
N ASN A 216 -32.94 -14.95 -22.34
CA ASN A 216 -33.08 -13.53 -22.60
C ASN A 216 -32.05 -12.70 -21.79
N GLN A 217 -31.93 -11.41 -22.15
CA GLN A 217 -30.98 -10.50 -21.50
C GLN A 217 -31.22 -10.39 -19.98
N THR A 218 -32.48 -10.39 -19.54
CA THR A 218 -32.84 -10.36 -18.11
C THR A 218 -32.27 -11.57 -17.38
N ARG A 219 -32.42 -12.78 -17.95
CA ARG A 219 -31.88 -14.02 -17.39
C ARG A 219 -30.35 -13.98 -17.30
N LEU A 220 -29.67 -13.42 -18.32
CA LEU A 220 -28.22 -13.23 -18.29
C LEU A 220 -27.80 -12.28 -17.17
N ILE A 221 -28.44 -11.11 -17.06
CA ILE A 221 -28.16 -10.11 -16.01
C ILE A 221 -28.36 -10.70 -14.62
N ASP A 222 -29.47 -11.42 -14.40
CA ASP A 222 -29.75 -12.09 -13.12
C ASP A 222 -28.73 -13.18 -12.81
N GLY A 223 -28.33 -13.95 -13.82
CA GLY A 223 -27.27 -14.94 -13.69
C GLY A 223 -25.93 -14.31 -13.33
N PHE A 224 -25.53 -13.25 -14.03
CA PHE A 224 -24.25 -12.57 -13.81
C PHE A 224 -24.17 -11.87 -12.47
N ARG A 225 -25.29 -11.28 -11.98
CA ARG A 225 -25.38 -10.69 -10.64
C ARG A 225 -24.97 -11.68 -9.55
N SER A 226 -25.31 -12.97 -9.72
CA SER A 226 -24.95 -14.01 -8.74
C SER A 226 -23.45 -14.31 -8.66
N VAL A 227 -22.68 -13.99 -9.69
CA VAL A 227 -21.24 -14.26 -9.80
C VAL A 227 -20.39 -13.16 -9.13
N ARG A 228 -21.00 -12.01 -8.81
CA ARG A 228 -20.49 -10.87 -8.02
C ARG A 228 -19.31 -10.06 -8.60
N VAL A 229 -18.34 -10.67 -9.28
CA VAL A 229 -17.14 -9.96 -9.76
C VAL A 229 -16.74 -10.34 -11.19
N PRO A 230 -16.15 -9.41 -11.99
CA PRO A 230 -15.80 -9.66 -13.38
C PRO A 230 -14.87 -10.86 -13.58
N ARG A 231 -13.93 -11.09 -12.67
CA ARG A 231 -13.01 -12.24 -12.74
C ARG A 231 -13.78 -13.57 -12.71
N GLN A 232 -14.78 -13.66 -11.84
CA GLN A 232 -15.58 -14.87 -11.72
C GLN A 232 -16.54 -15.00 -12.90
N LEU A 233 -17.09 -13.89 -13.40
CA LEU A 233 -17.92 -13.89 -14.60
C LEU A 233 -17.17 -14.51 -15.78
N PHE A 234 -15.93 -14.08 -16.04
CA PHE A 234 -15.17 -14.62 -17.17
C PHE A 234 -14.72 -16.07 -16.96
N LYS A 235 -14.45 -16.51 -15.72
CA LYS A 235 -14.22 -17.93 -15.42
C LYS A 235 -15.47 -18.76 -15.68
N PHE A 236 -16.63 -18.27 -15.27
CA PHE A 236 -17.91 -18.91 -15.53
C PHE A 236 -18.20 -19.00 -17.03
N LEU A 237 -18.11 -17.90 -17.77
CA LEU A 237 -18.34 -17.88 -19.22
C LEU A 237 -17.38 -18.82 -19.96
N TYR A 238 -16.10 -18.85 -19.56
CA TYR A 238 -15.13 -19.79 -20.11
C TYR A 238 -15.54 -21.25 -19.85
N ARG A 239 -15.86 -21.58 -18.60
CA ARG A 239 -16.33 -22.94 -18.22
C ARG A 239 -17.57 -23.34 -19.01
N LEU A 240 -18.54 -22.43 -19.12
CA LEU A 240 -19.78 -22.64 -19.86
C LEU A 240 -19.51 -22.94 -21.35
N LEU A 241 -18.65 -22.13 -21.99
CA LEU A 241 -18.28 -22.34 -23.40
C LEU A 241 -17.58 -23.69 -23.59
N VAL A 242 -16.63 -24.03 -22.72
CA VAL A 242 -15.91 -25.31 -22.77
C VAL A 242 -16.88 -26.49 -22.59
N ALA A 243 -17.77 -26.42 -21.59
CA ALA A 243 -18.77 -27.46 -21.34
C ALA A 243 -19.74 -27.63 -22.51
N HIS A 244 -20.18 -26.53 -23.13
CA HIS A 244 -21.03 -26.54 -24.32
C HIS A 244 -20.32 -27.17 -25.52
N CYS A 245 -19.09 -26.74 -25.83
CA CYS A 245 -18.32 -27.28 -26.94
C CYS A 245 -18.00 -28.77 -26.77
N HIS A 246 -17.79 -29.26 -25.55
CA HIS A 246 -17.56 -30.69 -25.29
C HIS A 246 -18.83 -31.55 -25.39
N ALA A 247 -20.02 -30.95 -25.32
CA ALA A 247 -21.28 -31.69 -25.41
C ALA A 247 -21.72 -31.97 -26.85
N HIS A 248 -21.10 -31.33 -27.84
CA HIS A 248 -21.47 -31.42 -29.25
C HIS A 248 -20.30 -31.93 -30.10
N THR A 249 -20.60 -32.73 -31.10
CA THR A 249 -19.60 -33.20 -32.08
C THR A 249 -19.57 -32.26 -33.29
N ALA A 250 -18.51 -32.36 -34.09
CA ALA A 250 -18.42 -31.63 -35.35
C ALA A 250 -19.51 -32.05 -36.37
N GLU A 251 -20.03 -33.28 -36.26
CA GLU A 251 -21.09 -33.80 -37.13
C GLU A 251 -22.48 -33.25 -36.77
N ASN A 252 -22.72 -32.96 -35.49
CA ASN A 252 -23.97 -32.35 -35.03
C ASN A 252 -23.66 -31.10 -34.19
N PRO A 253 -23.24 -29.99 -34.85
CA PRO A 253 -22.82 -28.80 -34.15
C PRO A 253 -24.02 -28.01 -33.62
N SER A 254 -23.94 -27.58 -32.36
CA SER A 254 -24.82 -26.54 -31.81
C SER A 254 -24.02 -25.29 -31.48
N TYR A 255 -24.35 -24.18 -32.15
CA TYR A 255 -23.65 -22.90 -32.01
C TYR A 255 -24.27 -21.96 -30.97
N LYS A 256 -25.43 -22.34 -30.40
CA LYS A 256 -26.13 -21.56 -29.38
C LYS A 256 -26.24 -22.36 -28.09
N ILE A 257 -26.02 -21.68 -26.97
CA ILE A 257 -26.07 -22.29 -25.65
C ILE A 257 -27.53 -22.34 -25.18
N PRO A 258 -28.10 -23.53 -24.89
CA PRO A 258 -29.47 -23.67 -24.40
C PRO A 258 -29.58 -23.24 -22.92
N LEU A 259 -30.82 -22.91 -22.50
CA LEU A 259 -31.10 -22.46 -21.13
C LEU A 259 -30.69 -23.48 -20.07
N GLU A 260 -30.98 -24.77 -20.31
CA GLU A 260 -30.63 -25.86 -19.38
C GLU A 260 -29.11 -25.90 -19.11
N ARG A 261 -28.29 -25.72 -20.13
CA ARG A 261 -26.82 -25.71 -20.01
C ARG A 261 -26.35 -24.51 -19.18
N PHE A 262 -26.91 -23.33 -19.46
CA PHE A 262 -26.60 -22.11 -18.72
C PHE A 262 -26.93 -22.25 -17.22
N ASP A 263 -28.14 -22.73 -16.90
CA ASP A 263 -28.60 -22.88 -15.52
C ASP A 263 -27.80 -23.94 -14.76
N THR A 264 -27.51 -25.07 -15.40
CA THR A 264 -26.73 -26.16 -14.80
C THR A 264 -25.31 -25.71 -14.45
N GLU A 265 -24.59 -25.12 -15.41
CA GLU A 265 -23.22 -24.65 -15.16
C GLU A 265 -23.19 -23.49 -14.17
N LEU A 266 -24.18 -22.59 -14.19
CA LEU A 266 -24.27 -21.51 -13.22
C LEU A 266 -24.49 -22.04 -11.80
N ALA A 267 -25.35 -23.05 -11.63
CA ALA A 267 -25.60 -23.67 -10.34
C ALA A 267 -24.35 -24.35 -9.77
N VAL A 268 -23.61 -25.09 -10.61
CA VAL A 268 -22.36 -25.73 -10.18
C VAL A 268 -21.29 -24.69 -9.87
N PHE A 269 -21.12 -23.68 -10.72
CA PHE A 269 -20.14 -22.62 -10.50
C PHE A 269 -20.39 -21.86 -9.19
N ARG A 270 -21.64 -21.55 -8.87
CA ARG A 270 -22.01 -20.91 -7.60
C ARG A 270 -21.70 -21.80 -6.40
N ARG A 271 -21.95 -23.10 -6.50
CA ARG A 271 -21.63 -24.06 -5.44
C ARG A 271 -20.13 -24.11 -5.16
N ASP A 272 -19.32 -24.13 -6.22
CA ASP A 272 -17.86 -24.13 -6.12
C ASP A 272 -17.34 -22.81 -5.52
N GLN A 273 -17.94 -21.68 -5.93
CA GLN A 273 -17.61 -20.36 -5.38
C GLN A 273 -17.95 -20.26 -3.89
N ASP A 274 -19.13 -20.73 -3.47
CA ASP A 274 -19.54 -20.73 -2.06
C ASP A 274 -18.64 -21.67 -1.22
N ALA A 275 -18.20 -22.80 -1.79
CA ALA A 275 -17.24 -23.69 -1.13
C ALA A 275 -15.87 -23.04 -0.95
N PHE A 276 -15.40 -22.31 -1.96
CA PHE A 276 -14.15 -21.54 -1.90
C PHE A 276 -14.23 -20.40 -0.88
N ASP A 277 -15.33 -19.63 -0.89
CA ASP A 277 -15.55 -18.51 0.05
C ASP A 277 -15.60 -18.99 1.51
N ARG A 278 -16.07 -20.23 1.76
CA ARG A 278 -16.06 -20.87 3.09
C ARG A 278 -14.72 -21.51 3.47
N GLY A 279 -13.72 -21.46 2.59
CA GLY A 279 -12.41 -22.08 2.80
C GLY A 279 -12.43 -23.61 2.76
N LEU A 280 -13.46 -24.21 2.17
CA LEU A 280 -13.64 -25.67 2.07
C LEU A 280 -13.05 -26.25 0.77
N ALA A 281 -12.70 -25.40 -0.20
CA ALA A 281 -12.06 -25.83 -1.45
C ALA A 281 -10.53 -25.94 -1.27
N PRO A 282 -9.88 -26.97 -1.84
CA PRO A 282 -8.42 -27.03 -1.90
C PRO A 282 -7.90 -25.83 -2.69
N ARG A 283 -6.85 -25.19 -2.16
CA ARG A 283 -6.16 -24.05 -2.79
C ARG A 283 -5.43 -24.46 -4.06
#